data_AF-A0A965QQ92-F1
#
_entry.id   AF-A0A965QQ92-F1
#
_cell.length_a   1.000
_cell.length_b   1.000
_cell.length_c   1.000
_cell.angle_alpha   90.00
_cell.angle_beta   90.00
_cell.angle_gamma   90.00
#
_symmetry.space_group_name_H-M   'P 1'
#
loop_
_entity.id
_entity.type
_entity.pdbx_description
1 polymer ?
#
loop_
_entity_poly.entity_id
_entity_poly.type
_entity_poly.pdbx_seq_one_letter_code
_entity_poly.pdbx_strand_id
1 'polypeptide(L)'
;MMPDKTPAQTQHPDDDIFLLGSDPASAHDDAEGSWQDTWIDSDEDGSAVDQVLLSLHERMSRWLPDLDGRRGFTLVELLVVIAIIAVLIGLLLPAVQAAREAARRTKCLTNERQLVLAVLNYHEVKKKLPPAHIDNNPSNPRHHISWLGHILPFIEEEAIYKQIDFVNLSTSLNTNGNPTTYASLATADIPVFLCPSDPVGRKDPAFAPTNYLASQGGKCTCNATTCEGLFGHSTAVKISQITDGTSKTIAVGETLKSDMDPATLQDNYVMTRTSGITADSIATCQSQAATFSDRGTVWLGGQPQSNMMSTDRVPNDPLVDCIAPSYGCANLAARSAHGGGAVIAFADASSRFMSQDVDVTVYRGMGSKAGGESIGEY
;
A
#
# COMPACT_ATOMS: atom_id res chain seq x y z
N MET A 1 -6.93 30.25 58.06
CA MET A 1 -7.81 31.41 57.86
C MET A 1 -8.47 31.26 56.49
N MET A 2 -9.67 30.67 56.45
CA MET A 2 -10.71 31.01 55.45
C MET A 2 -11.42 32.30 55.94
N PRO A 3 -12.44 32.91 55.29
CA PRO A 3 -13.22 32.51 54.09
C PRO A 3 -13.60 33.69 53.14
N ASP A 4 -14.27 33.40 52.01
CA ASP A 4 -15.56 34.00 51.54
C ASP A 4 -15.92 33.39 50.16
N LYS A 5 -16.96 32.57 49.98
CA LYS A 5 -18.43 32.78 49.90
C LYS A 5 -18.96 33.54 48.65
N THR A 6 -19.70 32.75 47.87
CA THR A 6 -20.79 32.91 46.87
C THR A 6 -21.77 34.08 47.08
N PRO A 7 -22.68 34.48 46.12
CA PRO A 7 -23.79 33.66 45.53
C PRO A 7 -24.22 33.99 44.05
N ALA A 8 -24.74 33.05 43.24
CA ALA A 8 -26.14 32.57 43.00
C ALA A 8 -27.08 33.48 42.17
N GLN A 9 -27.78 32.89 41.18
CA GLN A 9 -29.17 33.16 40.67
C GLN A 9 -29.47 32.15 39.51
N THR A 10 -30.31 31.09 39.66
CA THR A 10 -31.78 30.97 39.41
C THR A 10 -32.22 31.38 37.99
N GLN A 11 -32.94 30.60 37.15
CA GLN A 11 -34.26 29.95 37.33
C GLN A 11 -34.67 29.13 36.06
N HIS A 12 -35.40 28.01 36.24
CA HIS A 12 -36.29 27.29 35.27
C HIS A 12 -37.70 27.93 35.28
N PRO A 13 -38.61 27.75 34.27
CA PRO A 13 -39.48 26.53 34.08
C PRO A 13 -39.81 26.20 32.58
N ASP A 14 -39.96 24.94 32.14
CA ASP A 14 -41.12 23.99 32.11
C ASP A 14 -42.14 24.16 30.95
N ASP A 15 -42.66 22.99 30.52
CA ASP A 15 -43.87 22.67 29.73
C ASP A 15 -43.77 22.71 28.17
N ASP A 16 -44.30 21.79 27.35
CA ASP A 16 -44.93 20.48 27.50
C ASP A 16 -45.28 19.90 26.10
N ILE A 17 -45.08 18.58 25.91
CA ILE A 17 -46.04 17.58 25.36
C ILE A 17 -46.53 17.59 23.86
N PHE A 18 -46.32 16.43 23.18
CA PHE A 18 -47.26 15.54 22.42
C PHE A 18 -46.44 14.67 21.40
N LEU A 19 -46.21 13.34 21.56
CA LEU A 19 -47.11 12.17 21.35
C LEU A 19 -47.59 12.06 19.88
N LEU A 20 -47.57 10.97 19.09
CA LEU A 20 -47.46 9.49 19.19
C LEU A 20 -47.11 8.95 17.77
N GLY A 21 -46.46 7.79 17.59
CA GLY A 21 -47.08 6.45 17.39
C GLY A 21 -46.70 5.89 16.00
N SER A 22 -45.91 4.82 15.88
CA SER A 22 -46.32 3.39 15.75
C SER A 22 -47.26 3.08 14.57
N ASP A 23 -46.76 2.47 13.49
CA ASP A 23 -46.94 1.04 13.13
C ASP A 23 -46.72 0.73 11.62
N PRO A 24 -46.57 -0.56 11.22
CA PRO A 24 -45.77 -1.00 10.07
C PRO A 24 -46.56 -1.42 8.82
N ALA A 25 -45.79 -1.83 7.80
CA ALA A 25 -46.12 -2.63 6.62
C ALA A 25 -46.66 -1.90 5.37
N SER A 26 -45.82 -1.88 4.33
CA SER A 26 -46.22 -2.39 3.01
C SER A 26 -45.00 -2.69 2.15
N ALA A 27 -44.96 -3.92 1.64
CA ALA A 27 -44.10 -4.34 0.55
C ALA A 27 -44.57 -3.68 -0.75
N HIS A 28 -43.64 -3.19 -1.55
CA HIS A 28 -43.77 -3.19 -3.00
C HIS A 28 -42.38 -3.26 -3.62
N ASP A 29 -42.22 -4.29 -4.45
CA ASP A 29 -41.10 -4.54 -5.34
C ASP A 29 -40.73 -3.31 -6.15
N ASP A 30 -39.44 -3.00 -6.23
CA ASP A 30 -38.81 -2.59 -7.47
C ASP A 30 -37.34 -3.06 -7.45
N ALA A 31 -37.06 -3.97 -8.37
CA ALA A 31 -35.80 -4.64 -8.54
C ALA A 31 -34.85 -3.78 -9.36
N GLU A 32 -33.74 -3.31 -8.77
CA GLU A 32 -32.45 -3.09 -9.44
C GLU A 32 -31.32 -3.18 -8.38
N GLY A 33 -30.88 -4.41 -8.10
CA GLY A 33 -29.85 -4.73 -7.11
C GLY A 33 -28.48 -4.97 -7.74
N SER A 34 -27.52 -4.21 -7.24
CA SER A 34 -26.06 -4.24 -7.41
C SER A 34 -25.41 -5.60 -7.70
N TRP A 35 -24.58 -5.65 -8.73
CA TRP A 35 -23.47 -6.59 -8.82
C TRP A 35 -22.33 -6.11 -7.92
N GLN A 36 -22.48 -6.27 -6.60
CA GLN A 36 -21.38 -6.10 -5.65
C GLN A 36 -20.98 -7.46 -5.10
N ASP A 37 -19.78 -7.85 -5.51
CA ASP A 37 -18.80 -8.69 -4.82
C ASP A 37 -19.19 -9.22 -3.44
N THR A 38 -19.65 -10.47 -3.38
CA THR A 38 -19.53 -11.32 -2.19
C THR A 38 -18.29 -12.19 -2.35
N TRP A 39 -17.12 -11.62 -2.09
CA TRP A 39 -15.95 -12.42 -1.76
C TRP A 39 -16.11 -12.89 -0.32
N ILE A 40 -16.14 -14.21 -0.16
CA ILE A 40 -16.24 -14.94 1.10
C ILE A 40 -15.12 -14.50 2.03
N ASP A 41 -15.48 -13.82 3.12
CA ASP A 41 -14.62 -13.73 4.30
C ASP A 41 -14.48 -15.13 4.90
N SER A 42 -13.24 -15.56 5.03
CA SER A 42 -12.85 -16.83 5.62
C SER A 42 -12.95 -16.75 7.14
N ASP A 43 -14.15 -16.99 7.66
CA ASP A 43 -14.35 -17.40 9.05
C ASP A 43 -14.66 -18.90 9.12
N GLU A 44 -14.20 -19.52 10.20
CA GLU A 44 -13.87 -20.93 10.44
C GLU A 44 -15.00 -22.00 10.33
N ASP A 45 -16.11 -21.75 9.66
CA ASP A 45 -17.18 -22.74 9.53
C ASP A 45 -17.36 -23.18 8.07
N GLY A 46 -17.22 -24.49 7.80
CA GLY A 46 -17.41 -25.15 6.50
C GLY A 46 -18.79 -24.96 5.83
N SER A 47 -19.62 -24.07 6.35
CA SER A 47 -20.95 -23.68 5.87
C SER A 47 -20.93 -22.97 4.51
N ALA A 48 -19.89 -22.20 4.17
CA ALA A 48 -19.83 -21.48 2.89
C ALA A 48 -19.61 -22.44 1.70
N VAL A 49 -18.79 -23.48 1.90
CA VAL A 49 -18.55 -24.51 0.90
C VAL A 49 -19.81 -25.36 0.73
N ASP A 50 -20.49 -25.72 1.81
CA ASP A 50 -21.76 -26.45 1.77
C ASP A 50 -22.87 -25.64 1.07
N GLN A 51 -22.96 -24.32 1.30
CA GLN A 51 -23.91 -23.42 0.63
C GLN A 51 -23.63 -23.33 -0.89
N VAL A 52 -22.36 -23.23 -1.29
CA VAL A 52 -21.97 -23.23 -2.71
C VAL A 52 -22.30 -24.58 -3.35
N LEU A 53 -21.98 -25.69 -2.69
CA LEU A 53 -22.28 -27.05 -3.16
C LEU A 53 -23.79 -27.32 -3.29
N LEU A 54 -24.59 -26.87 -2.32
CA LEU A 54 -26.04 -27.00 -2.36
C LEU A 54 -26.66 -26.13 -3.47
N SER A 55 -26.18 -24.91 -3.66
CA SER A 55 -26.64 -24.04 -4.76
C SER A 55 -26.26 -24.58 -6.14
N LEU A 56 -25.10 -25.22 -6.27
CA LEU A 56 -24.67 -25.88 -7.49
C LEU A 56 -25.49 -27.14 -7.75
N HIS A 57 -25.83 -27.91 -6.71
CA HIS A 57 -26.68 -29.09 -6.83
C HIS A 57 -28.09 -28.74 -7.31
N GLU A 58 -28.73 -27.71 -6.74
CA GLU A 58 -30.05 -27.25 -7.15
C GLU A 58 -30.08 -26.65 -8.56
N ARG A 59 -28.98 -26.03 -9.00
CA ARG A 59 -28.87 -25.49 -10.36
C ARG A 59 -28.58 -26.62 -11.35
N MET A 60 -27.73 -27.59 -11.02
CA MET A 60 -27.45 -28.74 -11.88
C MET A 60 -28.69 -29.62 -12.10
N SER A 61 -29.52 -29.84 -11.07
CA SER A 61 -30.74 -30.63 -11.20
C SER A 61 -31.78 -30.01 -12.13
N ARG A 62 -31.75 -28.68 -12.30
CA ARG A 62 -32.67 -27.93 -13.16
C ARG A 62 -32.28 -27.93 -14.65
N TRP A 63 -31.04 -28.29 -14.97
CA TRP A 63 -30.49 -28.32 -16.33
C TRP A 63 -30.35 -29.71 -16.93
N LEU A 64 -30.71 -30.77 -16.18
CA LEU A 64 -30.73 -32.13 -16.69
C LEU A 64 -32.10 -32.41 -17.33
N PRO A 65 -32.21 -32.48 -18.67
CA PRO A 65 -33.43 -32.95 -19.30
C PRO A 65 -33.72 -34.39 -18.88
N ASP A 66 -34.99 -34.72 -18.66
CA ASP A 66 -35.45 -36.11 -18.51
C ASP A 66 -35.06 -36.88 -19.78
N LEU A 67 -33.98 -37.65 -19.71
CA LEU A 67 -33.52 -38.52 -20.79
C LEU A 67 -34.38 -39.78 -20.80
N ASP A 68 -35.62 -39.63 -21.25
CA ASP A 68 -36.58 -40.71 -21.44
C ASP A 68 -36.21 -41.50 -22.72
N GLY A 69 -35.15 -42.29 -22.59
CA GLY A 69 -34.57 -43.09 -23.66
C GLY A 69 -33.41 -43.93 -23.14
N ARG A 70 -33.72 -45.09 -22.55
CA ARG A 70 -32.75 -46.01 -21.92
C ARG A 70 -31.71 -46.54 -22.92
N ARG A 71 -30.62 -45.80 -23.12
CA ARG A 71 -29.31 -46.34 -23.49
C ARG A 71 -28.46 -46.31 -22.23
N GLY A 72 -28.13 -47.48 -21.69
CA GLY A 72 -27.27 -47.59 -20.51
C GLY A 72 -25.89 -47.01 -20.84
N PHE A 73 -25.44 -46.06 -20.03
CA PHE A 73 -24.11 -45.48 -20.13
C PHE A 73 -23.09 -46.49 -19.61
N THR A 74 -22.05 -46.77 -20.40
CA THR A 74 -21.02 -47.73 -19.99
C THR A 74 -20.04 -47.06 -19.02
N LEU A 75 -19.50 -47.84 -18.07
CA LEU A 75 -18.47 -47.35 -17.14
C LEU A 75 -17.27 -46.73 -17.87
N VAL A 76 -16.95 -47.24 -19.06
CA VAL A 76 -15.86 -46.74 -19.90
C VAL A 76 -16.17 -45.34 -20.43
N GLU A 77 -17.38 -45.09 -20.91
CA GLU A 77 -17.78 -43.75 -21.39
C GLU A 77 -17.73 -42.71 -20.26
N LEU A 78 -18.14 -43.08 -19.05
CA LEU A 78 -18.03 -42.19 -17.88
C LEU A 78 -16.57 -41.86 -17.57
N LEU A 79 -15.72 -42.89 -17.55
CA LEU A 79 -14.31 -42.74 -17.22
C LEU A 79 -13.59 -41.83 -18.24
N VAL A 80 -13.90 -41.98 -19.54
CA VAL A 80 -13.33 -41.12 -20.59
C VAL A 80 -13.75 -39.66 -20.41
N VAL A 81 -15.03 -39.40 -20.11
CA VAL A 81 -15.52 -38.02 -19.91
C VAL A 81 -14.84 -37.34 -18.71
N ILE A 82 -14.76 -38.03 -17.56
CA ILE A 82 -14.07 -37.47 -16.39
C ILE A 82 -12.57 -37.28 -16.65
N ALA A 83 -11.93 -38.18 -17.42
CA ALA A 83 -10.52 -38.04 -17.79
C ALA A 83 -10.29 -36.80 -18.66
N ILE A 84 -11.17 -36.55 -19.64
CA ILE A 84 -11.08 -35.35 -20.48
C ILE A 84 -11.29 -34.09 -19.63
N ILE A 85 -12.30 -34.04 -18.76
CA ILE A 85 -12.56 -32.89 -17.89
C ILE A 85 -11.37 -32.65 -16.95
N ALA A 86 -10.79 -33.70 -16.36
CA ALA A 86 -9.62 -33.58 -15.50
C ALA A 86 -8.41 -32.99 -16.25
N VAL A 87 -8.17 -33.42 -17.50
CA VAL A 87 -7.11 -32.85 -18.35
C VAL A 87 -7.40 -31.39 -18.69
N LEU A 88 -8.63 -31.05 -19.05
CA LEU A 88 -9.02 -29.67 -19.37
C LEU A 88 -8.85 -28.74 -18.16
N ILE A 89 -9.34 -29.14 -16.98
CA ILE A 89 -9.17 -28.37 -15.73
C ILE A 89 -7.68 -28.25 -15.38
N GLY A 90 -6.91 -29.34 -15.53
CA GLY A 90 -5.48 -29.35 -15.27
C GLY A 90 -4.69 -28.36 -16.12
N LEU A 91 -5.11 -28.14 -17.38
CA LEU A 91 -4.49 -27.16 -18.27
C LEU A 91 -5.03 -25.73 -18.08
N LEU A 92 -6.31 -25.59 -17.69
CA LEU A 92 -6.96 -24.28 -17.53
C LEU A 92 -6.60 -23.58 -16.21
N LEU A 93 -6.43 -24.33 -15.12
CA LEU A 93 -6.19 -23.73 -13.80
C LEU A 93 -4.91 -22.88 -13.74
N PRO A 94 -3.73 -23.36 -14.20
CA PRO A 94 -2.52 -22.54 -14.23
C PRO A 94 -2.67 -21.31 -15.15
N ALA A 95 -3.38 -21.47 -16.26
CA ALA A 95 -3.61 -20.38 -17.22
C ALA A 95 -4.49 -19.27 -16.63
N VAL A 96 -5.59 -19.63 -15.93
CA VAL A 96 -6.47 -18.65 -15.28
C VAL A 96 -5.73 -17.90 -14.17
N GLN A 97 -4.87 -18.58 -13.40
CA GLN A 97 -4.07 -17.94 -12.36
C GLN A 97 -3.06 -16.96 -12.95
N ALA A 98 -2.33 -17.35 -13.99
CA ALA A 98 -1.40 -16.47 -14.70
C ALA A 98 -2.10 -15.25 -15.31
N ALA A 99 -3.29 -15.44 -15.88
CA ALA A 99 -4.10 -14.35 -16.42
C ALA A 99 -4.57 -13.37 -15.33
N ARG A 100 -5.04 -13.88 -14.18
CA ARG A 100 -5.42 -13.05 -13.02
C ARG A 100 -4.26 -12.24 -12.50
N GLU A 101 -3.08 -12.85 -12.38
CA GLU A 101 -1.89 -12.15 -11.91
C GLU A 101 -1.41 -11.08 -12.90
N ALA A 102 -1.46 -11.35 -14.20
CA ALA A 102 -1.17 -10.35 -15.21
C ALA A 102 -2.13 -9.13 -15.12
N ALA A 103 -3.41 -9.37 -14.84
CA ALA A 103 -4.39 -8.30 -14.64
C ALA A 103 -4.10 -7.48 -13.36
N ARG A 104 -3.79 -8.15 -12.24
CA ARG A 104 -3.39 -7.47 -10.99
C ARG A 104 -2.14 -6.62 -11.18
N ARG A 105 -1.12 -7.15 -11.88
CA ARG A 105 0.09 -6.39 -12.23
C ARG A 105 -0.20 -5.17 -13.08
N THR A 106 -1.12 -5.28 -14.04
CA THR A 106 -1.55 -4.15 -14.87
C THR A 106 -2.22 -3.06 -14.02
N LYS A 107 -2.95 -3.44 -12.97
CA LYS A 107 -3.51 -2.50 -12.00
C LYS A 107 -2.41 -1.80 -11.19
N CYS A 108 -1.42 -2.52 -10.67
CA CYS A 108 -0.31 -1.89 -9.93
C CYS A 108 0.53 -0.96 -10.83
N LEU A 109 0.79 -1.34 -12.09
CA LEU A 109 1.37 -0.47 -13.13
C LEU A 109 0.60 0.83 -13.33
N THR A 110 -0.73 0.74 -13.36
CA THR A 110 -1.61 1.90 -13.54
C THR A 110 -1.61 2.79 -12.30
N ASN A 111 -1.65 2.19 -11.11
CA ASN A 111 -1.61 2.92 -9.85
C ASN A 111 -0.30 3.70 -9.71
N GLU A 112 0.87 3.09 -9.92
CA GLU A 112 2.14 3.84 -9.87
C GLU A 112 2.21 4.97 -10.90
N ARG A 113 1.74 4.72 -12.12
CA ARG A 113 1.65 5.76 -13.16
C ARG A 113 0.79 6.92 -12.68
N GLN A 114 -0.37 6.67 -12.07
CA GLN A 114 -1.22 7.72 -11.51
C GLN A 114 -0.51 8.50 -10.40
N LEU A 115 0.21 7.82 -9.51
CA LEU A 115 0.95 8.47 -8.43
C LEU A 115 2.07 9.38 -8.95
N VAL A 116 2.84 8.93 -9.95
CA VAL A 116 3.90 9.78 -10.51
C VAL A 116 3.33 10.92 -11.38
N LEU A 117 2.21 10.71 -12.09
CA LEU A 117 1.51 11.83 -12.74
C LEU A 117 1.06 12.89 -11.72
N ALA A 118 0.57 12.46 -10.56
CA ALA A 118 0.21 13.36 -9.46
C ALA A 118 1.43 14.12 -8.91
N VAL A 119 2.59 13.45 -8.81
CA VAL A 119 3.88 14.09 -8.47
C VAL A 119 4.28 15.15 -9.51
N LEU A 120 4.11 14.88 -10.81
CA LEU A 120 4.40 15.84 -11.87
C LEU A 120 3.47 17.05 -11.84
N ASN A 121 2.17 16.84 -11.57
CA ASN A 121 1.21 17.93 -11.36
C ASN A 121 1.54 18.76 -10.11
N TYR A 122 1.97 18.10 -9.02
CA TYR A 122 2.49 18.79 -7.84
C TYR A 122 3.68 19.67 -8.21
N HIS A 123 4.62 19.18 -9.01
CA HIS A 123 5.76 19.96 -9.48
C HIS A 123 5.34 21.13 -10.37
N GLU A 124 4.32 20.97 -11.22
CA GLU A 124 3.81 22.07 -12.05
C GLU A 124 3.34 23.25 -11.17
N VAL A 125 2.65 22.97 -10.08
CA VAL A 125 2.13 23.98 -9.15
C VAL A 125 3.20 24.51 -8.19
N LYS A 126 4.01 23.62 -7.61
CA LYS A 126 4.96 23.94 -6.51
C LYS A 126 6.38 24.22 -6.98
N LYS A 127 6.68 23.97 -8.26
CA LYS A 127 8.00 24.15 -8.92
C LYS A 127 9.13 23.31 -8.30
N LYS A 128 8.76 22.23 -7.63
CA LYS A 128 9.63 21.21 -7.03
C LYS A 128 8.83 19.92 -6.84
N LEU A 129 9.49 18.78 -6.87
CA LEU A 129 8.92 17.49 -6.45
C LEU A 129 8.55 17.56 -4.96
N PRO A 130 7.55 16.78 -4.52
CA PRO A 130 7.23 16.71 -3.11
C PRO A 130 8.41 16.06 -2.37
N PRO A 131 8.72 16.51 -1.14
CA PRO A 131 9.67 15.80 -0.30
C PRO A 131 9.10 14.45 0.12
N ALA A 132 9.97 13.52 0.53
CA ALA A 132 9.53 12.28 1.17
C ALA A 132 8.75 12.60 2.47
N HIS A 133 9.26 13.57 3.23
CA HIS A 133 8.61 14.24 4.35
C HIS A 133 9.37 15.54 4.69
N ILE A 134 8.78 16.39 5.54
CA ILE A 134 9.39 17.65 6.00
C ILE A 134 9.70 17.57 7.49
N ASP A 135 10.91 17.93 7.86
CA ASP A 135 11.31 18.12 9.26
C ASP A 135 10.95 19.54 9.67
N ASN A 136 9.76 19.75 10.22
CA ASN A 136 9.25 21.09 10.54
C ASN A 136 9.69 21.61 11.93
N ASN A 137 10.41 20.80 12.73
CA ASN A 137 10.90 21.21 14.04
C ASN A 137 12.26 20.54 14.38
N PRO A 138 13.37 21.32 14.46
CA PRO A 138 14.68 20.81 14.87
C PRO A 138 14.71 20.19 16.28
N SER A 139 13.76 20.58 17.12
CA SER A 139 13.64 20.13 18.53
C SER A 139 12.74 18.90 18.68
N ASN A 140 11.94 18.59 17.66
CA ASN A 140 11.02 17.46 17.64
C ASN A 140 10.78 16.98 16.20
N PRO A 141 11.72 16.21 15.62
CA PRO A 141 11.63 15.68 14.26
C PRO A 141 10.62 14.52 14.18
N ARG A 142 9.35 14.81 14.49
CA ARG A 142 8.26 13.82 14.57
C ARG A 142 7.07 14.16 13.68
N HIS A 143 7.17 15.24 12.90
CA HIS A 143 6.08 15.75 12.07
C HIS A 143 6.27 15.34 10.60
N HIS A 144 6.24 14.04 10.33
CA HIS A 144 6.58 13.57 9.00
C HIS A 144 5.28 13.23 8.27
N ILE A 145 4.80 14.10 7.40
CA ILE A 145 3.77 13.71 6.43
C ILE A 145 4.48 13.13 5.21
N SER A 146 4.02 11.98 4.74
CA SER A 146 4.59 11.33 3.56
C SER A 146 4.38 12.16 2.28
N TRP A 147 5.16 11.86 1.25
CA TRP A 147 4.93 12.37 -0.12
C TRP A 147 3.51 12.08 -0.63
N LEU A 148 2.90 10.97 -0.22
CA LEU A 148 1.52 10.60 -0.57
C LEU A 148 0.52 11.65 -0.07
N GLY A 149 0.69 12.15 1.16
CA GLY A 149 -0.14 13.24 1.70
C GLY A 149 -0.03 14.54 0.90
N HIS A 150 1.12 14.81 0.28
CA HIS A 150 1.34 16.01 -0.52
C HIS A 150 0.68 15.95 -1.90
N ILE A 151 0.47 14.75 -2.46
CA ILE A 151 -0.07 14.58 -3.81
C ILE A 151 -1.60 14.38 -3.85
N LEU A 152 -2.27 14.23 -2.71
CA LEU A 152 -3.72 14.00 -2.62
C LEU A 152 -4.59 14.91 -3.51
N PRO A 153 -4.34 16.23 -3.61
CA PRO A 153 -5.15 17.11 -4.48
C PRO A 153 -5.07 16.75 -5.96
N PHE A 154 -4.04 16.00 -6.37
CA PHE A 154 -3.78 15.61 -7.75
C PHE A 154 -4.21 14.17 -8.06
N ILE A 155 -4.86 13.50 -7.11
CA ILE A 155 -5.49 12.18 -7.25
C ILE A 155 -6.96 12.19 -6.78
N GLU A 156 -7.62 13.35 -6.87
CA GLU A 156 -9.03 13.55 -6.51
C GLU A 156 -9.36 13.40 -5.01
N GLU A 157 -8.36 13.38 -4.13
CA GLU A 157 -8.50 13.26 -2.67
C GLU A 157 -8.42 14.62 -1.94
N GLU A 158 -9.00 15.68 -2.52
CA GLU A 158 -8.93 17.04 -1.96
C GLU A 158 -9.62 17.15 -0.58
N ALA A 159 -10.69 16.38 -0.37
CA ALA A 159 -11.42 16.35 0.90
C ALA A 159 -10.58 15.81 2.06
N ILE A 160 -9.73 14.81 1.80
CA ILE A 160 -8.78 14.26 2.77
C ILE A 160 -7.63 15.27 2.98
N TYR A 161 -7.10 15.83 1.88
CA TYR A 161 -6.00 16.80 1.95
C TYR A 161 -6.29 18.00 2.87
N LYS A 162 -7.50 18.55 2.79
CA LYS A 162 -7.92 19.72 3.59
C LYS A 162 -7.93 19.46 5.10
N GLN A 163 -7.97 18.21 5.52
CA GLN A 163 -7.98 17.82 6.92
C GLN A 163 -6.57 17.62 7.49
N ILE A 164 -5.54 17.51 6.64
CA ILE A 164 -4.16 17.29 7.07
C ILE A 164 -3.56 18.58 7.62
N ASP A 165 -3.20 18.58 8.90
CA ASP A 165 -2.38 19.61 9.51
C ASP A 165 -0.89 19.32 9.29
N PHE A 166 -0.31 19.86 8.23
CA PHE A 166 1.11 19.68 7.89
C PHE A 166 2.10 20.31 8.90
N VAL A 167 1.61 21.07 9.89
CA VAL A 167 2.44 21.73 10.90
C VAL A 167 2.42 20.95 12.22
N ASN A 168 1.24 20.62 12.74
CA ASN A 168 1.13 20.09 14.09
C ASN A 168 0.91 18.57 14.15
N LEU A 169 0.57 17.92 13.05
CA LEU A 169 0.35 16.48 13.03
C LEU A 169 1.67 15.73 13.18
N SER A 170 1.72 14.77 14.10
CA SER A 170 2.83 13.83 14.27
C SER A 170 2.41 12.44 13.82
N THR A 171 3.12 11.87 12.86
CA THR A 171 2.94 10.47 12.44
C THR A 171 3.91 9.51 13.14
N SER A 172 4.62 10.00 14.16
CA SER A 172 5.48 9.16 14.98
C SER A 172 4.64 8.25 15.87
N LEU A 173 5.19 7.10 16.28
CA LEU A 173 4.53 6.11 17.15
C LEU A 173 4.08 6.65 18.52
N ASN A 174 4.37 7.92 18.85
CA ASN A 174 3.86 8.61 20.04
C ASN A 174 2.85 9.68 19.62
N THR A 175 1.60 9.25 19.46
CA THR A 175 0.43 10.04 19.00
C THR A 175 -0.11 11.03 20.05
N ASN A 176 0.51 11.09 21.24
CA ASN A 176 0.07 11.96 22.33
C ASN A 176 0.16 13.44 21.91
N GLY A 177 -0.99 14.06 21.67
CA GLY A 177 -1.11 15.48 21.28
C GLY A 177 -1.56 15.73 19.84
N ASN A 178 -1.80 14.68 19.04
CA ASN A 178 -2.41 14.86 17.72
C ASN A 178 -3.85 15.38 17.82
N PRO A 179 -4.33 16.17 16.82
CA PRO A 179 -5.74 16.51 16.71
C PRO A 179 -6.62 15.26 16.65
N THR A 180 -7.86 15.35 17.14
CA THR A 180 -8.82 14.23 17.12
C THR A 180 -9.12 13.74 15.70
N THR A 181 -8.95 14.59 14.69
CA THR A 181 -9.09 14.25 13.26
C THR A 181 -8.00 13.33 12.73
N TYR A 182 -6.87 13.16 13.45
CA TYR A 182 -5.79 12.28 13.01
C TYR A 182 -6.25 10.84 12.88
N ALA A 183 -7.05 10.33 13.83
CA ALA A 183 -7.52 8.96 13.80
C ALA A 183 -8.32 8.66 12.51
N SER A 184 -9.24 9.54 12.12
CA SER A 184 -10.02 9.36 10.88
C SER A 184 -9.16 9.47 9.62
N LEU A 185 -8.11 10.30 9.63
CA LEU A 185 -7.19 10.44 8.49
C LEU A 185 -6.28 9.24 8.33
N ALA A 186 -5.72 8.77 9.45
CA ALA A 186 -4.84 7.62 9.49
C ALA A 186 -5.54 6.35 9.00
N THR A 187 -6.85 6.24 9.20
CA THR A 187 -7.65 5.07 8.77
C THR A 187 -8.26 5.18 7.38
N ALA A 188 -8.11 6.30 6.67
CA ALA A 188 -8.74 6.53 5.38
C ALA A 188 -8.10 5.68 4.28
N ASP A 189 -8.87 4.77 3.68
CA ASP A 189 -8.40 3.92 2.61
C ASP A 189 -8.46 4.64 1.26
N ILE A 190 -7.33 4.71 0.57
CA ILE A 190 -7.20 5.32 -0.76
C ILE A 190 -6.84 4.21 -1.74
N PRO A 191 -7.77 3.75 -2.61
CA PRO A 191 -7.57 2.55 -3.43
C PRO A 191 -6.34 2.60 -4.36
N VAL A 192 -5.94 3.78 -4.81
CA VAL A 192 -4.74 3.95 -5.66
C VAL A 192 -3.44 3.67 -4.91
N PHE A 193 -3.44 3.70 -3.57
CA PHE A 193 -2.26 3.38 -2.75
C PHE A 193 -2.04 1.90 -2.53
N LEU A 194 -2.96 1.04 -2.98
CA LEU A 194 -2.91 -0.40 -2.76
C LEU A 194 -2.59 -1.13 -4.06
N CYS A 195 -1.80 -2.21 -3.97
CA CYS A 195 -1.59 -3.15 -5.06
C CYS A 195 -2.43 -4.40 -4.79
N PRO A 196 -3.37 -4.79 -5.70
CA PRO A 196 -4.22 -5.98 -5.49
C PRO A 196 -3.46 -7.30 -5.47
N SER A 197 -2.18 -7.32 -5.83
CA SER A 197 -1.34 -8.52 -5.83
C SER A 197 -0.81 -8.88 -4.46
N ASP A 198 -0.73 -7.91 -3.55
CA ASP A 198 -0.22 -8.14 -2.21
C ASP A 198 -1.25 -8.92 -1.38
N PRO A 199 -0.93 -10.15 -0.94
CA PRO A 199 -1.85 -11.01 -0.23
C PRO A 199 -2.08 -10.58 1.23
N VAL A 200 -1.25 -9.70 1.77
CA VAL A 200 -1.37 -9.21 3.13
C VAL A 200 -2.55 -8.24 3.19
N GLY A 201 -3.52 -8.48 4.07
CA GLY A 201 -4.60 -7.54 4.35
C GLY A 201 -4.14 -6.40 5.28
N ARG A 202 -5.04 -5.46 5.60
CA ARG A 202 -4.77 -4.48 6.65
C ARG A 202 -4.70 -5.18 8.01
N LYS A 203 -3.52 -5.21 8.63
CA LYS A 203 -3.30 -5.83 9.95
C LYS A 203 -3.50 -4.87 11.11
N ASP A 204 -3.12 -3.61 10.94
CA ASP A 204 -3.36 -2.58 11.95
C ASP A 204 -4.66 -1.81 11.62
N PRO A 205 -5.73 -1.94 12.43
CA PRO A 205 -6.96 -1.21 12.20
C PRO A 205 -6.81 0.30 12.43
N ALA A 206 -5.75 0.78 13.09
CA ALA A 206 -5.50 2.20 13.29
C ALA A 206 -4.90 2.90 12.06
N PHE A 207 -4.36 2.14 11.09
CA PHE A 207 -3.62 2.71 9.97
C PHE A 207 -4.01 2.08 8.62
N ALA A 208 -4.30 2.95 7.64
CA ALA A 208 -4.51 2.58 6.26
C ALA A 208 -3.14 2.45 5.55
N PRO A 209 -2.85 1.31 4.92
CA PRO A 209 -1.52 1.01 4.41
C PRO A 209 -1.25 1.59 3.01
N THR A 210 -0.03 1.42 2.52
CA THR A 210 0.37 1.68 1.14
C THR A 210 1.31 0.60 0.61
N ASN A 211 1.24 0.36 -0.69
CA ASN A 211 2.12 -0.50 -1.45
C ASN A 211 3.17 0.28 -2.27
N TYR A 212 3.32 1.60 -2.08
CA TYR A 212 4.19 2.41 -2.92
C TYR A 212 5.10 3.33 -2.10
N LEU A 213 6.42 3.19 -2.32
CA LEU A 213 7.44 3.95 -1.63
C LEU A 213 8.21 4.83 -2.61
N ALA A 214 8.61 6.00 -2.15
CA ALA A 214 9.38 6.95 -2.92
C ALA A 214 10.88 6.59 -2.92
N SER A 215 11.52 6.78 -4.07
CA SER A 215 12.95 6.50 -4.25
C SER A 215 13.83 7.61 -3.69
N GLN A 216 14.70 7.24 -2.76
CA GLN A 216 15.72 8.11 -2.18
C GLN A 216 17.10 7.96 -2.85
N GLY A 217 17.18 7.11 -3.88
CA GLY A 217 18.42 6.79 -4.59
C GLY A 217 19.17 5.62 -3.98
N GLY A 218 20.48 5.56 -4.21
CA GLY A 218 21.32 4.44 -3.74
C GLY A 218 21.74 4.52 -2.27
N LYS A 219 21.51 5.66 -1.62
CA LYS A 219 21.86 5.88 -0.21
C LYS A 219 20.66 6.35 0.60
N CYS A 220 20.52 5.82 1.80
CA CYS A 220 19.41 6.15 2.69
C CYS A 220 19.56 7.50 3.40
N THR A 221 20.70 8.17 3.28
CA THR A 221 20.96 9.48 3.90
C THR A 221 20.48 10.65 3.04
N CYS A 222 19.52 10.45 2.15
CA CYS A 222 19.02 11.47 1.22
C CYS A 222 18.22 12.56 1.96
N ASN A 223 18.76 13.77 2.01
CA ASN A 223 18.19 14.95 2.67
C ASN A 223 18.35 16.23 1.82
N ALA A 224 17.88 17.36 2.35
CA ALA A 224 17.92 18.67 1.69
C ALA A 224 19.31 19.12 1.21
N THR A 225 20.39 18.67 1.85
CA THR A 225 21.78 19.01 1.48
C THR A 225 22.43 17.94 0.62
N THR A 226 22.18 16.66 0.91
CA THR A 226 22.80 15.53 0.21
C THR A 226 21.72 14.54 -0.20
N CYS A 227 21.40 14.46 -1.49
CA CYS A 227 20.48 13.46 -1.99
C CYS A 227 20.82 13.03 -3.42
N GLU A 228 20.92 11.72 -3.62
CA GLU A 228 21.12 11.09 -4.92
C GLU A 228 19.79 10.86 -5.65
N GLY A 229 18.73 10.47 -4.93
CA GLY A 229 17.41 10.24 -5.51
C GLY A 229 16.53 11.48 -5.70
N LEU A 230 15.24 11.21 -5.93
CA LEU A 230 14.21 12.23 -6.20
C LEU A 230 13.50 12.70 -4.94
N PHE A 231 13.35 11.82 -3.96
CA PHE A 231 12.59 12.07 -2.73
C PHE A 231 13.48 11.86 -1.51
N GLY A 232 13.39 12.76 -0.54
CA GLY A 232 14.19 12.69 0.67
C GLY A 232 13.68 13.58 1.78
N HIS A 233 14.45 13.62 2.86
CA HIS A 233 14.18 14.44 4.03
C HIS A 233 14.26 15.92 3.66
N SER A 234 13.12 16.60 3.72
CA SER A 234 13.00 18.04 3.44
C SER A 234 13.57 18.44 2.07
N THR A 235 13.56 17.53 1.09
CA THR A 235 14.11 17.81 -0.25
C THR A 235 13.22 18.74 -1.07
N ALA A 236 13.82 19.39 -2.07
CA ALA A 236 13.14 20.29 -3.00
C ALA A 236 13.69 20.12 -4.43
N VAL A 237 13.71 18.87 -4.90
CA VAL A 237 14.27 18.51 -6.22
C VAL A 237 13.43 19.13 -7.33
N LYS A 238 14.07 19.72 -8.35
CA LYS A 238 13.42 20.22 -9.56
C LYS A 238 13.62 19.24 -10.70
N ILE A 239 12.68 19.15 -11.64
CA ILE A 239 12.84 18.30 -12.84
C ILE A 239 14.12 18.63 -13.61
N SER A 240 14.52 19.91 -13.65
CA SER A 240 15.76 20.35 -14.29
C SER A 240 17.04 19.79 -13.66
N GLN A 241 16.96 19.23 -12.45
CA GLN A 241 18.09 18.60 -11.75
C GLN A 241 18.18 17.09 -12.04
N ILE A 242 17.26 16.54 -12.83
CA ILE A 242 17.25 15.13 -13.26
C ILE A 242 18.02 15.03 -14.57
N THR A 243 19.35 15.15 -14.49
CA THR A 243 20.24 15.19 -15.66
C THR A 243 20.46 13.82 -16.29
N ASP A 244 20.21 12.74 -15.56
CA ASP A 244 20.33 11.36 -16.06
C ASP A 244 19.14 10.93 -16.93
N GLY A 245 18.11 11.79 -17.00
CA GLY A 245 16.91 11.60 -17.80
C GLY A 245 15.72 11.12 -16.96
N THR A 246 14.57 11.76 -17.16
CA THR A 246 13.35 11.48 -16.39
C THR A 246 12.80 10.08 -16.63
N SER A 247 12.99 9.52 -17.83
CA SER A 247 12.59 8.15 -18.19
C SER A 247 13.53 7.05 -17.65
N LYS A 248 14.67 7.45 -17.08
CA LYS A 248 15.69 6.54 -16.55
C LYS A 248 15.85 6.64 -15.04
N THR A 249 15.27 7.66 -14.42
CA THR A 249 15.36 7.88 -12.97
C THR A 249 14.13 7.29 -12.26
N ILE A 250 14.33 6.34 -11.35
CA ILE A 250 13.29 5.71 -10.55
C ILE A 250 12.72 6.74 -9.57
N ALA A 251 11.40 6.86 -9.57
CA ALA A 251 10.64 7.74 -8.69
C ALA A 251 9.93 6.97 -7.58
N VAL A 252 9.22 5.91 -7.94
CA VAL A 252 8.38 5.14 -7.02
C VAL A 252 8.57 3.66 -7.32
N GLY A 253 8.48 2.83 -6.29
CA GLY A 253 8.48 1.39 -6.44
C GLY A 253 7.62 0.71 -5.40
N GLU A 254 7.29 -0.53 -5.68
CA GLU A 254 6.40 -1.29 -4.82
C GLU A 254 7.05 -1.66 -3.47
N THR A 255 6.18 -1.81 -2.48
CA THR A 255 6.45 -2.49 -1.22
C THR A 255 5.34 -3.49 -0.94
N LEU A 256 5.64 -4.56 -0.20
CA LEU A 256 4.62 -5.34 0.48
C LEU A 256 4.17 -4.59 1.74
N LYS A 257 2.92 -4.82 2.12
CA LYS A 257 2.36 -4.37 3.39
C LYS A 257 2.87 -5.28 4.50
N SER A 258 3.19 -4.69 5.65
CA SER A 258 3.57 -5.47 6.82
C SER A 258 2.40 -6.33 7.30
N ASP A 259 2.77 -7.52 7.79
CA ASP A 259 1.87 -8.42 8.46
C ASP A 259 1.92 -8.29 9.99
N MET A 260 2.68 -7.32 10.51
CA MET A 260 2.90 -7.02 11.93
C MET A 260 3.56 -8.16 12.73
N ASP A 261 4.16 -9.13 12.05
CA ASP A 261 4.94 -10.20 12.67
C ASP A 261 6.36 -10.26 12.07
N PRO A 262 7.42 -9.98 12.84
CA PRO A 262 8.78 -10.00 12.33
C PRO A 262 9.30 -11.40 11.97
N ALA A 263 8.60 -12.48 12.34
CA ALA A 263 9.05 -13.87 12.16
C ALA A 263 8.53 -14.56 10.89
N THR A 264 7.55 -13.97 10.21
CA THR A 264 6.75 -14.61 9.16
C THR A 264 7.15 -14.23 7.75
N LEU A 265 7.47 -12.96 7.51
CA LEU A 265 7.85 -12.47 6.18
C LEU A 265 9.34 -12.16 6.05
N GLN A 266 9.86 -12.39 4.84
CA GLN A 266 11.26 -12.17 4.51
C GLN A 266 11.59 -10.67 4.26
N ASP A 267 10.59 -9.84 3.97
CA ASP A 267 10.74 -8.41 3.73
C ASP A 267 10.71 -7.56 5.02
N ASN A 268 10.55 -8.21 6.17
CA ASN A 268 10.77 -7.62 7.48
C ASN A 268 12.21 -7.10 7.62
N TYR A 269 12.43 -6.20 8.57
CA TYR A 269 13.70 -5.47 8.66
C TYR A 269 14.34 -5.51 10.04
N VAL A 270 15.63 -5.18 10.05
CA VAL A 270 16.44 -4.99 11.26
C VAL A 270 16.59 -3.50 11.55
N MET A 271 16.38 -3.10 12.80
CA MET A 271 16.64 -1.74 13.26
C MET A 271 17.99 -1.66 13.98
N THR A 272 18.92 -0.92 13.40
CA THR A 272 20.22 -0.61 14.04
C THR A 272 20.10 0.68 14.84
N ARG A 273 20.33 0.60 16.16
CA ARG A 273 20.35 1.76 17.07
C ARG A 273 21.76 2.15 17.52
N THR A 274 22.78 1.54 16.91
CA THR A 274 24.18 1.80 17.23
C THR A 274 24.58 3.18 16.72
N SER A 275 25.07 4.04 17.62
CA SER A 275 25.57 5.36 17.25
C SER A 275 26.70 5.25 16.22
N GLY A 276 26.65 6.08 15.18
CA GLY A 276 27.63 6.12 14.08
C GLY A 276 27.31 5.20 12.90
N ILE A 277 26.29 4.35 12.99
CA ILE A 277 25.94 3.39 11.94
C ILE A 277 24.72 3.89 11.14
N THR A 278 24.88 4.01 9.83
CA THR A 278 23.76 4.17 8.89
C THR A 278 23.33 2.80 8.36
N ALA A 279 22.09 2.68 7.88
CA ALA A 279 21.61 1.48 7.20
C ALA A 279 22.09 1.38 5.73
N ASP A 280 23.01 2.24 5.27
CA ASP A 280 23.61 2.11 3.93
C ASP A 280 24.36 0.79 3.78
N SER A 281 25.05 0.34 4.84
CA SER A 281 25.73 -0.96 4.83
C SER A 281 24.78 -2.09 5.23
N ILE A 282 24.15 -2.70 4.23
CA ILE A 282 23.19 -3.80 4.42
C ILE A 282 23.79 -5.00 5.19
N ALA A 283 25.11 -5.20 5.06
CA ALA A 283 25.86 -6.27 5.73
C ALA A 283 25.72 -6.24 7.26
N THR A 284 25.60 -5.04 7.85
CA THR A 284 25.44 -4.88 9.31
C THR A 284 24.15 -5.53 9.81
N CYS A 285 23.09 -5.48 8.98
CA CYS A 285 21.78 -6.03 9.31
C CYS A 285 21.67 -7.53 9.01
N GLN A 286 22.49 -8.09 8.12
CA GLN A 286 22.42 -9.52 7.77
C GLN A 286 22.85 -10.48 8.88
N SER A 287 23.58 -9.97 9.88
CA SER A 287 24.01 -10.76 11.04
C SER A 287 22.92 -10.90 12.14
N GLN A 288 21.75 -10.30 11.92
CA GLN A 288 20.68 -10.20 12.90
C GLN A 288 19.37 -10.72 12.30
N ALA A 289 18.51 -11.30 13.14
CA ALA A 289 17.15 -11.60 12.73
C ALA A 289 16.33 -10.31 12.62
N ALA A 290 15.39 -10.26 11.67
CA ALA A 290 14.43 -9.16 11.57
C ALA A 290 13.67 -9.02 12.90
N THR A 291 13.45 -7.78 13.32
CA THR A 291 12.83 -7.45 14.61
C THR A 291 11.59 -6.58 14.47
N PHE A 292 11.31 -6.09 13.26
CA PHE A 292 10.20 -5.20 12.97
C PHE A 292 9.51 -5.61 11.66
N SER A 293 8.18 -5.49 11.68
CA SER A 293 7.27 -5.67 10.56
C SER A 293 6.27 -4.53 10.59
N ASP A 294 6.63 -3.33 10.14
CA ASP A 294 5.70 -2.18 10.05
C ASP A 294 5.81 -1.42 8.71
N ARG A 295 6.43 -2.07 7.71
CA ARG A 295 6.61 -1.53 6.37
C ARG A 295 5.28 -1.21 5.70
N GLY A 296 5.15 -0.01 5.13
CA GLY A 296 3.95 0.39 4.41
C GLY A 296 2.63 0.34 5.22
N THR A 297 2.70 0.27 6.56
CA THR A 297 1.51 0.16 7.43
C THR A 297 0.63 1.41 7.42
N VAL A 298 1.22 2.57 7.13
CA VAL A 298 0.53 3.86 7.14
C VAL A 298 0.93 4.71 5.94
N TRP A 299 -0.02 5.02 5.05
CA TRP A 299 0.27 5.85 3.88
C TRP A 299 0.60 7.30 4.24
N LEU A 300 0.01 7.82 5.32
CA LEU A 300 0.22 9.21 5.78
C LEU A 300 1.58 9.38 6.48
N GLY A 301 2.21 8.28 6.92
CA GLY A 301 3.41 8.30 7.74
C GLY A 301 4.67 8.65 6.95
N GLY A 302 5.29 9.77 7.30
CA GLY A 302 6.55 10.20 6.72
C GLY A 302 7.79 9.57 7.38
N GLN A 303 7.62 8.57 8.25
CA GLN A 303 8.77 7.79 8.74
C GLN A 303 9.43 7.05 7.55
N PRO A 304 10.77 6.99 7.48
CA PRO A 304 11.47 6.39 6.34
C PRO A 304 10.98 4.99 5.97
N GLN A 305 10.69 4.13 6.96
CA GLN A 305 10.22 2.77 6.70
C GLN A 305 8.80 2.67 6.11
N SER A 306 8.01 3.75 6.20
CA SER A 306 6.62 3.79 5.72
C SER A 306 6.47 4.47 4.36
N ASN A 307 7.48 5.23 3.90
CA ASN A 307 7.33 6.00 2.64
C ASN A 307 8.56 6.01 1.72
N MET A 308 9.71 5.45 2.13
CA MET A 308 10.95 5.54 1.37
C MET A 308 11.53 4.16 1.05
N MET A 309 12.08 4.03 -0.15
CA MET A 309 12.88 2.88 -0.59
C MET A 309 14.24 3.33 -1.11
N SER A 310 15.19 2.40 -1.09
CA SER A 310 16.51 2.53 -1.70
C SER A 310 16.58 1.72 -3.01
N THR A 311 17.43 2.18 -3.91
CA THR A 311 17.81 1.46 -5.14
C THR A 311 19.16 0.77 -5.01
N ASP A 312 19.73 0.72 -3.80
CA ASP A 312 20.98 0.01 -3.50
C ASP A 312 20.89 -1.50 -3.78
N ARG A 313 19.67 -2.05 -3.81
CA ARG A 313 19.40 -3.47 -4.01
C ARG A 313 18.26 -3.66 -4.99
N VAL A 314 18.36 -4.72 -5.78
CA VAL A 314 17.37 -5.07 -6.81
C VAL A 314 15.99 -5.37 -6.21
N PRO A 315 14.91 -5.31 -7.01
CA PRO A 315 13.59 -5.71 -6.53
C PRO A 315 13.60 -7.12 -5.96
N ASN A 316 12.87 -7.34 -4.87
CA ASN A 316 12.74 -8.63 -4.19
C ASN A 316 14.09 -9.27 -3.74
N ASP A 317 15.17 -8.50 -3.59
CA ASP A 317 16.47 -9.00 -3.09
C ASP A 317 16.32 -9.81 -1.79
N PRO A 318 16.73 -11.08 -1.70
CA PRO A 318 16.46 -11.93 -0.54
C PRO A 318 17.09 -11.46 0.78
N LEU A 319 17.99 -10.48 0.76
CA LEU A 319 18.60 -9.90 1.95
C LEU A 319 17.58 -9.14 2.81
N VAL A 320 17.76 -9.24 4.12
CA VAL A 320 16.90 -8.59 5.13
C VAL A 320 17.07 -7.08 5.04
N ASP A 321 15.98 -6.34 5.06
CA ASP A 321 15.98 -4.88 4.98
C ASP A 321 16.54 -4.24 6.27
N CYS A 322 17.00 -3.00 6.19
CA CYS A 322 17.77 -2.38 7.27
C CYS A 322 17.37 -0.93 7.49
N ILE A 323 17.18 -0.53 8.75
CA ILE A 323 16.92 0.87 9.10
C ILE A 323 17.83 1.34 10.23
N ALA A 324 18.08 2.65 10.24
CA ALA A 324 18.84 3.37 11.26
C ALA A 324 18.08 4.67 11.60
N PRO A 325 17.04 4.61 12.46
CA PRO A 325 16.12 5.73 12.68
C PRO A 325 16.81 6.99 13.22
N SER A 326 17.89 6.83 13.99
CA SER A 326 18.70 7.94 14.50
C SER A 326 19.31 8.82 13.41
N TYR A 327 19.33 8.35 12.16
CA TYR A 327 19.82 9.08 10.99
C TYR A 327 18.72 9.36 9.95
N GLY A 328 17.45 9.05 10.27
CA GLY A 328 16.38 9.11 9.28
C GLY A 328 16.56 8.11 8.13
N CYS A 329 17.40 7.10 8.28
CA CYS A 329 17.81 6.26 7.16
C CYS A 329 17.05 4.93 7.16
N ALA A 330 16.47 4.55 6.01
CA ALA A 330 15.90 3.23 5.77
C ALA A 330 16.37 2.67 4.41
N ASN A 331 17.18 1.61 4.41
CA ASN A 331 17.63 0.93 3.20
C ASN A 331 16.70 -0.26 2.90
N LEU A 332 15.52 0.06 2.38
CA LEU A 332 14.50 -0.90 1.98
C LEU A 332 14.57 -1.14 0.47
N ALA A 333 14.72 -2.39 0.03
CA ALA A 333 14.64 -2.72 -1.40
C ALA A 333 13.19 -2.68 -1.87
N ALA A 334 12.91 -2.43 -3.15
CA ALA A 334 11.54 -2.59 -3.67
C ALA A 334 11.05 -4.04 -3.46
N ARG A 335 9.78 -4.20 -3.05
CA ARG A 335 9.17 -5.52 -2.78
C ARG A 335 7.82 -5.63 -3.42
N SER A 336 7.54 -6.79 -4.01
CA SER A 336 6.24 -7.07 -4.61
C SER A 336 5.90 -8.55 -4.53
N ALA A 337 4.61 -8.85 -4.51
CA ALA A 337 4.08 -10.21 -4.63
C ALA A 337 4.13 -10.73 -6.06
N HIS A 338 4.48 -9.88 -7.03
CA HIS A 338 4.74 -10.30 -8.40
C HIS A 338 5.92 -11.25 -8.47
N GLY A 339 5.74 -12.38 -9.18
CA GLY A 339 6.83 -13.33 -9.38
C GLY A 339 7.98 -12.72 -10.18
N GLY A 340 9.19 -12.78 -9.63
CA GLY A 340 10.44 -12.44 -10.32
C GLY A 340 10.82 -10.96 -10.35
N GLY A 341 10.14 -10.08 -9.60
CA GLY A 341 10.46 -8.65 -9.61
C GLY A 341 9.36 -7.77 -9.02
N ALA A 342 9.43 -6.47 -9.31
CA ALA A 342 8.45 -5.49 -8.85
C ALA A 342 8.10 -4.50 -9.97
N VAL A 343 6.95 -3.88 -9.87
CA VAL A 343 6.63 -2.71 -10.68
C VAL A 343 7.42 -1.51 -10.16
N ILE A 344 7.97 -0.73 -11.10
CA ILE A 344 8.75 0.47 -10.82
C ILE A 344 8.30 1.58 -11.77
N ALA A 345 8.11 2.78 -11.22
CA ALA A 345 7.78 3.97 -11.96
C ALA A 345 8.93 4.98 -11.98
N PHE A 346 9.08 5.63 -13.13
CA PHE A 346 10.13 6.56 -13.44
C PHE A 346 9.63 8.00 -13.34
N ALA A 347 10.54 8.96 -13.26
CA ALA A 347 10.21 10.37 -13.05
C ALA A 347 9.31 10.99 -14.13
N ASP A 348 9.17 10.35 -15.30
CA ASP A 348 8.26 10.74 -16.39
C ASP A 348 6.88 10.07 -16.33
N ALA A 349 6.58 9.35 -15.24
CA ALA A 349 5.39 8.53 -15.05
C ALA A 349 5.24 7.33 -16.00
N SER A 350 6.30 6.94 -16.70
CA SER A 350 6.37 5.58 -17.26
C SER A 350 6.50 4.58 -16.11
N SER A 351 5.82 3.44 -16.22
CA SER A 351 5.90 2.34 -15.27
C SER A 351 6.16 1.04 -16.03
N ARG A 352 6.99 0.17 -15.46
CA ARG A 352 7.30 -1.14 -16.04
C ARG A 352 7.63 -2.13 -14.94
N PHE A 353 7.50 -3.40 -15.29
CA PHE A 353 7.98 -4.48 -14.44
C PHE A 353 9.51 -4.54 -14.53
N MET A 354 10.18 -4.49 -13.38
CA MET A 354 11.62 -4.63 -13.25
C MET A 354 11.94 -6.02 -12.68
N SER A 355 12.77 -6.78 -13.40
CA SER A 355 13.23 -8.08 -12.93
C SER A 355 14.11 -7.95 -11.70
N GLN A 356 14.01 -8.91 -10.78
CA GLN A 356 14.96 -9.09 -9.67
C GLN A 356 16.37 -9.48 -10.17
N ASP A 357 16.48 -9.99 -11.40
CA ASP A 357 17.75 -10.39 -12.01
C ASP A 357 18.46 -9.24 -12.76
N VAL A 358 17.93 -8.01 -12.68
CA VAL A 358 18.56 -6.83 -13.27
C VAL A 358 19.97 -6.62 -12.70
N ASP A 359 20.91 -6.15 -13.52
CA ASP A 359 22.24 -5.80 -13.03
C ASP A 359 22.13 -4.73 -11.94
N VAL A 360 22.68 -5.03 -10.76
CA VAL A 360 22.55 -4.15 -9.58
C VAL A 360 23.21 -2.79 -9.80
N THR A 361 24.26 -2.69 -10.62
CA THR A 361 24.92 -1.42 -10.95
C THR A 361 24.01 -0.56 -11.81
N VAL A 362 23.35 -1.19 -12.78
CA VAL A 362 22.36 -0.55 -13.65
C VAL A 362 21.15 -0.08 -12.83
N TYR A 363 20.63 -0.91 -11.92
CA TYR A 363 19.50 -0.55 -11.05
C TYR A 363 19.84 0.59 -10.08
N ARG A 364 21.04 0.57 -9.47
CA ARG A 364 21.55 1.66 -8.63
C ARG A 364 21.68 2.97 -9.38
N GLY A 365 22.22 2.93 -10.61
CA GLY A 365 22.34 4.11 -11.47
C GLY A 365 20.97 4.72 -11.77
N MET A 366 19.94 3.91 -11.98
CA MET A 366 18.57 4.41 -12.16
C MET A 366 18.00 5.10 -10.93
N GLY A 367 18.55 4.88 -9.74
CA GLY A 367 18.14 5.62 -8.54
C GLY A 367 18.68 7.04 -8.46
N SER A 368 19.73 7.36 -9.22
CA SER A 368 20.37 8.67 -9.19
C SER A 368 19.67 9.64 -10.13
N LYS A 369 19.49 10.89 -9.70
CA LYS A 369 19.00 11.97 -10.56
C LYS A 369 20.11 12.60 -11.42
N ALA A 370 21.38 12.48 -11.01
CA ALA A 370 22.50 13.20 -11.60
C ALA A 370 23.88 12.53 -11.40
N GLY A 371 23.93 11.21 -11.39
CA GLY A 371 25.16 10.41 -11.28
C GLY A 371 25.94 10.31 -12.59
N GLY A 372 25.29 10.57 -13.73
CA GLY A 372 25.92 10.50 -15.05
C GLY A 372 26.25 9.09 -15.51
N GLU A 373 25.68 8.05 -14.87
CA GLU A 373 25.91 6.67 -15.26
C GLU A 373 25.28 6.39 -16.64
N SER A 374 26.02 5.70 -17.52
CA SER A 374 25.46 5.20 -18.77
C SER A 374 24.61 3.96 -18.48
N ILE A 375 23.33 4.18 -18.20
CA ILE A 375 22.36 3.09 -17.97
C ILE A 375 22.07 2.44 -19.34
N GLY A 376 22.51 1.17 -19.49
CA GLY A 376 22.30 0.34 -20.68
C GLY A 376 20.82 0.01 -20.93
N GLU A 377 20.52 -0.91 -21.85
CA GLU A 377 19.17 -1.49 -21.96
C GLU A 377 18.96 -2.53 -20.84
N TYR A 378 17.77 -2.56 -20.25
CA TYR A 378 17.39 -3.38 -19.10
C TYR A 378 15.95 -3.83 -19.18
#